data_AF-A0A940R443-F1
#
_entry.id   AF-A0A940R443-F1
#
_cell.length_a   1.000
_cell.length_b   1.000
_cell.length_c   1.000
_cell.angle_alpha   90.00
_cell.angle_beta   90.00
_cell.angle_gamma   90.00
#
_symmetry.space_group_name_H-M   'P 1'
#
loop_
_entity.id
_entity.type
_entity.pdbx_description
1 polymer ?
#
loop_
_entity_poly.entity_id
_entity_poly.type
_entity_poly.pdbx_seq_one_letter_code
_entity_poly.pdbx_strand_id
1 'polypeptide(L)'
;MSTTTQKTVSQQKIGNYRWVVCSLLFFATTINYLDRQVMGYLKPTLEIEFGWTERDYSYIVMAFTAAYAFGLLVFGRIIDKIGSKLGYTVSITIWSIAAMLHGLVKSTLGFGIVRTLLGLGESGNFPSAVKTV
;
A
#
# COMPACT_ATOMS: atom_id res chain seq x y z
N MET A 1 49.99 30.39 -7.81
CA MET A 1 48.72 31.03 -8.23
C MET A 1 47.88 29.93 -8.85
N SER A 2 47.07 29.23 -8.05
CA SER A 2 46.43 27.96 -8.43
C SER A 2 44.93 28.18 -8.53
N THR A 3 44.42 28.30 -9.74
CA THR A 3 43.01 28.55 -10.05
C THR A 3 42.23 27.25 -9.95
N THR A 4 41.52 27.05 -8.84
CA THR A 4 40.61 25.90 -8.66
C THR A 4 39.31 26.14 -9.43
N THR A 5 39.14 25.42 -10.53
CA THR A 5 37.91 25.35 -11.34
C THR A 5 36.73 24.88 -10.49
N GLN A 6 35.81 25.79 -10.15
CA GLN A 6 34.53 25.42 -9.53
C GLN A 6 33.62 24.74 -10.56
N LYS A 7 33.24 23.49 -10.29
CA LYS A 7 32.17 22.78 -11.01
C LYS A 7 30.83 23.43 -10.65
N THR A 8 30.17 24.01 -11.64
CA THR A 8 28.80 24.50 -11.57
C THR A 8 27.87 23.32 -11.33
N VAL A 9 27.41 23.15 -10.09
CA VAL A 9 26.34 22.20 -9.75
C VAL A 9 25.06 22.74 -10.39
N SER A 10 24.62 22.12 -11.49
CA SER A 10 23.34 22.45 -12.14
C SER A 10 22.21 22.24 -11.14
N GLN A 11 21.68 23.34 -10.59
CA GLN A 11 20.48 23.35 -9.75
C GLN A 11 19.30 22.87 -10.60
N GLN A 12 18.93 21.60 -10.47
CA GLN A 12 17.70 21.04 -11.00
C GLN A 12 16.53 21.86 -10.42
N LYS A 13 15.78 22.58 -11.27
CA LYS A 13 14.56 23.29 -10.86
C LYS A 13 13.68 22.32 -10.05
N ILE A 14 13.54 22.58 -8.75
CA ILE A 14 12.66 21.83 -7.86
C ILE A 14 11.23 22.19 -8.28
N GLY A 15 10.68 21.49 -9.27
CA GLY A 15 9.30 21.67 -9.69
C GLY A 15 8.34 21.29 -8.58
N ASN A 16 7.11 21.84 -8.63
CA ASN A 16 5.99 21.52 -7.73
C ASN A 16 5.60 20.03 -7.70
N TYR A 17 6.29 19.20 -8.48
CA TYR A 17 6.20 17.74 -8.50
C TYR A 17 6.33 17.10 -7.10
N ARG A 18 7.14 17.69 -6.21
CA ARG A 18 7.24 17.22 -4.81
C ARG A 18 5.92 17.33 -4.05
N TRP A 19 5.17 18.42 -4.27
CA TRP A 19 3.87 18.61 -3.64
C TRP A 19 2.81 17.65 -4.19
N VAL A 20 2.85 17.38 -5.50
CA VAL A 20 1.96 16.38 -6.12
C VAL A 20 2.22 14.98 -5.56
N VAL A 21 3.49 14.59 -5.42
CA VAL A 21 3.88 13.30 -4.82
C VAL A 21 3.48 13.24 -3.34
N CYS A 22 3.67 14.32 -2.56
CA CYS A 22 3.20 14.38 -1.18
C CYS A 22 1.68 14.24 -1.08
N SER A 23 0.90 14.93 -1.93
CA SER A 23 -0.56 14.78 -1.93
C SER A 23 -0.98 13.36 -2.29
N LEU A 24 -0.35 12.73 -3.30
CA LEU A 24 -0.59 11.33 -3.66
C LEU A 24 -0.28 10.38 -2.50
N LEU A 25 0.88 10.54 -1.85
CA LEU A 25 1.27 9.77 -0.66
C LEU A 25 0.29 9.96 0.50
N PHE A 26 -0.16 11.19 0.71
CA PHE A 26 -1.13 11.53 1.75
C PHE A 26 -2.46 10.81 1.49
N PHE A 27 -3.05 10.96 0.31
CA PHE A 27 -4.30 10.29 -0.04
C PHE A 27 -4.16 8.77 -0.01
N ALA A 28 -3.05 8.21 -0.50
CA ALA A 28 -2.75 6.79 -0.38
C ALA A 28 -2.71 6.35 1.10
N THR A 29 -2.08 7.13 1.97
CA THR A 29 -2.06 6.79 3.40
C THR A 29 -3.46 6.92 4.02
N THR A 30 -4.24 7.92 3.63
CA THR A 30 -5.62 8.09 4.09
C THR A 30 -6.51 6.91 3.70
N ILE A 31 -6.48 6.48 2.43
CA ILE A 31 -7.30 5.37 1.96
C ILE A 31 -6.88 4.06 2.66
N ASN A 32 -5.58 3.85 2.91
CA ASN A 32 -5.08 2.69 3.66
C ASN A 32 -5.66 2.63 5.08
N TYR A 33 -5.65 3.76 5.78
CA TYR A 33 -6.25 3.88 7.11
C TYR A 33 -7.76 3.73 7.08
N LEU A 34 -8.41 4.24 6.04
CA LEU A 34 -9.85 4.13 5.89
C LEU A 34 -10.24 2.67 5.66
N ASP A 35 -9.55 1.93 4.79
CA ASP A 35 -9.88 0.53 4.52
C ASP A 35 -9.75 -0.34 5.78
N ARG A 36 -8.74 -0.10 6.63
CA ARG A 36 -8.61 -0.77 7.93
C ARG A 36 -9.77 -0.47 8.88
N GLN A 37 -10.24 0.77 8.91
CA GLN A 37 -11.35 1.19 9.79
C GLN A 37 -12.70 0.70 9.27
N VAL A 38 -12.91 0.77 7.96
CA VAL A 38 -14.15 0.34 7.28
C VAL A 38 -14.48 -1.11 7.65
N MET A 39 -13.48 -1.97 7.82
CA MET A 39 -13.72 -3.35 8.20
C MET A 39 -14.39 -3.52 9.58
N GLY A 40 -13.97 -2.73 10.57
CA GLY A 40 -14.60 -2.75 11.89
C GLY A 40 -16.03 -2.21 11.85
N TYR A 41 -16.31 -1.22 10.99
CA TYR A 41 -17.65 -0.66 10.81
C TYR A 41 -18.59 -1.56 10.02
N LEU A 42 -18.09 -2.23 8.99
CA LEU A 42 -18.88 -3.10 8.13
C LEU A 42 -19.10 -4.50 8.71
N LYS A 43 -18.40 -4.88 9.79
CA LYS A 43 -18.56 -6.17 10.46
C LYS A 43 -20.04 -6.60 10.62
N PRO A 44 -20.92 -5.84 11.31
CA PRO A 44 -22.32 -6.26 11.51
C PRO A 44 -23.11 -6.35 10.19
N THR A 45 -22.79 -5.52 9.20
CA THR A 45 -23.44 -5.56 7.88
C THR A 45 -23.01 -6.79 7.08
N LEU A 46 -21.71 -7.11 7.07
CA LEU A 46 -21.14 -8.25 6.36
C LEU A 46 -21.53 -9.58 7.02
N GLU A 47 -21.71 -9.62 8.34
CA GLU A 47 -22.29 -10.76 9.05
C GLU A 47 -23.71 -11.07 8.58
N ILE A 48 -24.53 -10.04 8.32
CA ILE A 48 -25.90 -10.22 7.82
C ILE A 48 -25.92 -10.57 6.32
N GLU A 49 -25.10 -9.90 5.51
CA GLU A 49 -25.11 -10.04 4.05
C GLU A 49 -24.44 -11.34 3.56
N PHE A 50 -23.33 -11.75 4.18
CA PHE A 50 -22.59 -12.95 3.81
C PHE A 50 -22.71 -14.09 4.81
N GLY A 51 -23.46 -13.91 5.91
CA GLY A 51 -23.63 -14.94 6.94
C GLY A 51 -22.35 -15.26 7.70
N TRP A 52 -21.43 -14.30 7.85
CA TRP A 52 -20.15 -14.54 8.51
C TRP A 52 -20.34 -14.87 9.98
N THR A 53 -19.54 -15.83 10.46
CA THR A 53 -19.34 -16.00 11.89
C THR A 53 -18.16 -15.14 12.36
N GLU A 54 -18.13 -14.83 13.66
CA GLU A 54 -17.00 -14.15 14.33
C GLU A 54 -15.64 -14.81 14.03
N ARG A 55 -15.64 -16.14 13.81
CA ARG A 55 -14.44 -16.90 13.39
C ARG A 55 -13.99 -16.55 11.97
N ASP A 56 -14.92 -16.44 11.03
CA ASP A 56 -14.58 -16.13 9.63
C ASP A 56 -14.00 -14.72 9.50
N TYR A 57 -14.60 -13.74 10.19
CA TYR A 57 -14.06 -12.40 10.29
C TYR A 57 -12.63 -12.40 10.85
N SER A 58 -12.42 -13.14 11.95
CA SER A 58 -11.09 -13.27 12.57
C SER A 58 -10.07 -13.90 11.62
N TYR A 59 -10.43 -14.94 10.88
CA TYR A 59 -9.55 -15.55 9.88
C TYR A 59 -9.18 -14.59 8.75
N ILE A 60 -10.13 -13.79 8.24
CA ILE A 60 -9.86 -12.79 7.20
C ILE A 60 -8.88 -11.72 7.71
N VAL A 61 -9.08 -11.22 8.93
CA VAL A 61 -8.18 -10.22 9.54
C VAL A 61 -6.79 -10.81 9.81
N MET A 62 -6.70 -12.06 10.27
CA MET A 62 -5.43 -12.75 10.46
C MET A 62 -4.70 -12.99 9.13
N ALA A 63 -5.41 -13.44 8.09
CA ALA A 63 -4.86 -13.65 6.76
C ALA A 63 -4.33 -12.34 6.16
N PHE A 64 -5.08 -11.24 6.29
CA PHE A 64 -4.63 -9.90 5.91
C PHE A 64 -3.35 -9.50 6.63
N THR A 65 -3.31 -9.69 7.95
CA THR A 65 -2.17 -9.29 8.78
C THR A 65 -0.93 -10.12 8.46
N ALA A 66 -1.09 -11.43 8.26
CA ALA A 66 -0.02 -12.33 7.85
C ALA A 66 0.52 -11.99 6.46
N ALA A 67 -0.36 -11.69 5.51
CA ALA A 67 0.00 -11.26 4.17
C ALA A 67 0.71 -9.91 4.15
N TYR A 68 0.28 -8.97 4.99
CA TYR A 68 0.97 -7.69 5.18
C TYR A 68 2.37 -7.89 5.78
N ALA A 69 2.52 -8.75 6.79
CA ALA A 69 3.81 -9.07 7.41
C ALA A 69 4.76 -9.75 6.42
N PHE A 70 4.27 -10.72 5.66
CA PHE A 70 5.05 -11.39 4.61
C PHE A 70 5.41 -10.41 3.48
N GLY A 71 4.46 -9.58 3.08
CA GLY A 71 4.65 -8.55 2.09
C GLY A 71 5.73 -7.55 2.49
N LEU A 72 5.82 -7.14 3.75
CA LEU A 72 6.90 -6.27 4.25
C LEU A 72 8.29 -6.89 4.03
N LEU A 73 8.44 -8.20 4.28
CA LEU A 73 9.70 -8.92 4.05
C LEU A 73 10.07 -8.99 2.56
N VAL A 74 9.06 -9.23 1.70
CA VAL A 74 9.26 -9.35 0.24
C VAL A 74 9.52 -7.99 -0.39
N PHE A 75 8.67 -6.99 -0.09
CA PHE A 75 8.79 -5.65 -0.62
C PHE A 75 10.06 -4.95 -0.13
N GLY A 76 10.54 -5.21 1.09
CA GLY A 76 11.85 -4.74 1.54
C GLY A 76 12.98 -5.12 0.58
N ARG A 77 13.06 -6.40 0.19
CA ARG A 77 14.07 -6.88 -0.77
C ARG A 77 13.86 -6.40 -2.20
N ILE A 78 12.60 -6.27 -2.61
CA ILE A 78 12.24 -5.77 -3.95
C ILE A 78 12.60 -4.29 -4.07
N ILE A 79 12.28 -3.46 -3.08
CA ILE A 79 12.59 -2.03 -3.08
C ILE A 79 14.11 -1.80 -3.02
N ASP A 80 14.84 -2.65 -2.30
CA ASP A 80 16.30 -2.64 -2.30
C ASP A 80 16.90 -2.91 -3.69
N LYS A 81 16.26 -3.73 -4.52
CA LYS A 81 16.74 -4.07 -5.88
C LYS A 81 16.29 -3.10 -6.98
N ILE A 82 15.06 -2.60 -6.92
CA ILE A 82 14.41 -1.91 -8.05
C ILE A 82 14.27 -0.39 -7.81
N GLY A 83 14.55 0.07 -6.59
CA GLY A 83 14.44 1.47 -6.19
C GLY A 83 13.04 1.87 -5.73
N SER A 84 12.99 2.85 -4.82
CA SER A 84 11.78 3.29 -4.11
C SER A 84 10.65 3.77 -5.04
N LYS A 85 10.98 4.43 -6.16
CA LYS A 85 10.02 4.98 -7.13
C LYS A 85 9.24 3.89 -7.89
N LEU A 86 9.93 2.85 -8.35
CA LEU A 86 9.32 1.72 -9.05
C LEU A 86 8.56 0.82 -8.07
N GLY A 87 9.13 0.54 -6.90
CA GLY A 87 8.46 -0.24 -5.86
C GLY A 87 7.14 0.38 -5.39
N TYR A 88 7.10 1.70 -5.26
CA TYR A 88 5.90 2.44 -4.87
C TYR A 88 4.78 2.32 -5.92
N THR A 89 5.15 2.48 -7.20
CA THR A 89 4.19 2.40 -8.32
C THR A 89 3.58 1.01 -8.43
N VAL A 90 4.38 -0.05 -8.27
CA VAL A 90 3.91 -1.44 -8.27
C VAL A 90 2.96 -1.69 -7.10
N SER A 91 3.31 -1.22 -5.90
CA SER A 91 2.49 -1.36 -4.69
C SER A 91 1.12 -0.69 -4.86
N ILE A 92 1.08 0.57 -5.31
CA ILE A 92 -0.16 1.29 -5.60
C ILE A 92 -0.98 0.56 -6.67
N THR A 93 -0.35 0.02 -7.71
CA THR A 93 -1.07 -0.67 -8.78
C THR A 93 -1.74 -1.94 -8.27
N ILE A 94 -1.00 -2.77 -7.54
CA ILE A 94 -1.54 -4.00 -6.92
C ILE A 94 -2.66 -3.66 -5.94
N TRP A 95 -2.46 -2.64 -5.11
CA TRP A 95 -3.45 -2.18 -4.16
C TRP A 95 -4.73 -1.67 -4.83
N SER A 96 -4.61 -0.85 -5.87
CA SER A 96 -5.76 -0.31 -6.62
C SER A 96 -6.55 -1.42 -7.29
N ILE A 97 -5.88 -2.41 -7.88
CA ILE A 97 -6.52 -3.59 -8.48
C ILE A 97 -7.26 -4.39 -7.41
N ALA A 98 -6.62 -4.62 -6.26
CA ALA A 98 -7.24 -5.33 -5.13
C ALA A 98 -8.47 -4.57 -4.59
N ALA A 99 -8.43 -3.23 -4.52
CA ALA A 99 -9.56 -2.42 -4.10
C ALA A 99 -10.74 -2.53 -5.08
N MET A 100 -10.49 -2.51 -6.39
CA MET A 100 -11.54 -2.73 -7.40
C MET A 100 -12.13 -4.14 -7.32
N LEU A 101 -11.30 -5.15 -7.08
CA LEU A 101 -11.73 -6.54 -6.92
C LEU A 101 -12.64 -6.74 -5.71
N HIS A 102 -12.51 -5.94 -4.63
CA HIS A 102 -13.40 -6.04 -3.48
C HIS A 102 -14.85 -5.74 -3.85
N GLY A 103 -15.09 -4.79 -4.77
CA GLY A 103 -16.44 -4.47 -5.24
C GLY A 103 -17.09 -5.53 -6.13
N LEU A 104 -16.29 -6.46 -6.67
CA LEU A 104 -16.75 -7.52 -7.57
C LEU A 104 -17.04 -8.84 -6.84
N VAL A 105 -16.50 -9.01 -5.63
CA VAL A 105 -16.63 -10.26 -4.89
C VAL A 105 -17.93 -10.31 -4.11
N LYS A 106 -18.65 -11.42 -4.25
CA LYS A 106 -19.90 -11.72 -3.54
C LYS A 106 -19.82 -12.97 -2.65
N SER A 107 -18.62 -13.40 -2.30
CA SER A 107 -18.38 -14.61 -1.49
C SER A 107 -17.37 -14.33 -0.38
N THR A 108 -17.62 -14.90 0.80
CA THR A 108 -16.79 -14.84 2.00
C THR A 108 -15.32 -15.18 1.72
N LEU A 109 -15.08 -16.27 0.99
CA LEU A 109 -13.73 -16.76 0.72
C LEU A 109 -13.03 -15.86 -0.32
N GLY A 110 -13.75 -15.45 -1.36
CA GLY A 110 -13.24 -14.47 -2.31
C GLY A 110 -12.87 -13.15 -1.62
N PHE A 111 -13.67 -12.74 -0.64
CA PHE A 111 -13.48 -11.48 0.06
C PHE A 111 -12.18 -11.55 0.88
N GLY A 112 -11.97 -12.66 1.58
CA GLY A 112 -10.71 -12.95 2.27
C GLY A 112 -9.49 -12.96 1.35
N ILE A 113 -9.58 -13.58 0.16
CA ILE A 113 -8.47 -13.63 -0.81
C ILE A 113 -8.12 -12.23 -1.32
N VAL A 114 -9.12 -11.45 -1.76
CA VAL A 114 -8.86 -10.11 -2.27
C VAL A 114 -8.30 -9.21 -1.17
N ARG A 115 -8.77 -9.37 0.07
CA ARG A 115 -8.22 -8.64 1.22
C ARG A 115 -6.77 -9.04 1.53
N THR A 116 -6.46 -10.33 1.45
CA THR A 116 -5.09 -10.83 1.60
C THR A 116 -4.17 -10.25 0.52
N LEU A 117 -4.66 -10.18 -0.72
CA LEU A 117 -3.95 -9.56 -1.85
C LEU A 117 -3.75 -8.05 -1.66
N LEU A 118 -4.74 -7.38 -1.07
CA LEU A 118 -4.68 -5.98 -0.68
C LEU A 118 -3.62 -5.76 0.40
N GLY A 119 -3.57 -6.59 1.44
CA GLY A 119 -2.54 -6.53 2.49
C GLY A 119 -1.12 -6.73 1.94
N LEU A 120 -0.94 -7.64 0.96
CA LEU A 120 0.30 -7.77 0.21
C LEU A 120 0.66 -6.49 -0.55
N GLY A 121 -0.29 -5.88 -1.26
CA GLY A 121 -0.06 -4.63 -1.99
C GLY A 121 0.27 -3.43 -1.09
N GLU A 122 -0.43 -3.30 0.04
CA GLU A 122 -0.22 -2.22 1.01
C GLU A 122 1.14 -2.30 1.72
N SER A 123 1.69 -3.50 1.87
CA SER A 123 2.96 -3.71 2.56
C SER A 123 4.17 -3.04 1.90
N GLY A 124 4.10 -2.74 0.60
CA GLY A 124 5.15 -2.04 -0.13
C GLY A 124 5.16 -0.52 0.08
N ASN A 125 4.11 0.04 0.69
CA ASN A 125 3.97 1.47 0.95
C ASN A 125 4.99 1.95 2.01
N PHE A 126 5.20 1.15 3.06
CA PHE A 126 6.04 1.50 4.22
C PHE A 126 7.56 1.49 3.93
N PRO A 127 8.16 0.46 3.29
CA PRO A 127 9.59 0.48 2.97
C PRO A 127 9.94 1.49 1.87
N SER A 128 9.03 1.76 0.93
CA SER A 128 9.28 2.74 -0.13
C SER A 128 9.32 4.16 0.42
N ALA A 129 8.42 4.50 1.35
CA ALA A 129 8.38 5.81 1.99
C ALA A 129 9.67 6.14 2.74
N VAL A 130 10.19 5.19 3.52
CA VAL A 130 11.41 5.38 4.35
C VAL A 130 12.67 5.59 3.51
N LYS A 131 12.75 5.04 2.30
CA LYS A 131 13.91 5.25 1.40
C LYS A 131 13.83 6.49 0.51
N THR A 132 12.68 7.16 0.44
CA THR A 132 12.50 8.39 -0.37
C THR A 132 12.83 9.67 0.38
N VAL A 133 12.90 9.63 1.71
CA VAL A 133 13.30 10.76 2.57
C VAL A 133 14.77 10.62 2.95
#